data_AF-A0A7C5G9I3-F1
#
_entry.id   AF-A0A7C5G9I3-F1
#
_cell.length_a   1.000
_cell.length_b   1.000
_cell.length_c   1.000
_cell.angle_alpha   90.00
_cell.angle_beta   90.00
_cell.angle_gamma   90.00
#
_symmetry.space_group_name_H-M   'P 1'
#
loop_
_entity.id
_entity.type
_entity.pdbx_description
1 polymer ?
#
loop_
_entity_poly.entity_id
_entity_poly.type
_entity_poly.pdbx_seq_one_letter_code
_entity_poly.pdbx_strand_id
1 'polypeptide(L)' 'ETAKLVWRPNMTTELDLEGMQKLMKLVEALEDDDDIQRVTTNFEASDEVLEQL' A
#
# COMPACT_ATOMS: atom_id res chain seq x y z
N GLU A 1 10.83 -17.88 -10.50
CA GLU A 1 9.93 -17.98 -9.34
C GLU A 1 10.69 -17.63 -8.07
N THR A 2 10.11 -16.83 -7.16
CA THR A 2 10.73 -16.49 -5.87
C THR A 2 9.79 -16.85 -4.73
N ALA A 3 10.30 -17.45 -3.66
CA ALA A 3 9.54 -17.70 -2.44
C ALA A 3 10.04 -16.77 -1.32
N LYS A 4 9.12 -16.08 -0.65
CA LYS A 4 9.41 -15.16 0.47
C LYS A 4 8.33 -15.29 1.55
N LEU A 5 8.71 -15.12 2.81
CA LEU A 5 7.76 -14.98 3.91
C LEU A 5 7.28 -13.53 3.96
N VAL A 6 5.98 -13.32 3.80
CA VAL A 6 5.35 -12.00 3.84
C VAL A 6 4.12 -12.04 4.74
N TRP A 7 3.85 -10.92 5.40
CA TRP A 7 2.56 -10.68 6.04
C TRP A 7 1.53 -10.50 4.92
N ARG A 8 0.54 -11.39 4.88
CA ARG A 8 -0.58 -11.33 3.93
C ARG A 8 -1.85 -10.95 4.69
N PRO A 9 -2.51 -9.83 4.35
CA PRO A 9 -3.81 -9.49 4.90
C PRO A 9 -4.86 -10.56 4.59
N ASN A 10 -5.78 -10.81 5.52
CA ASN A 10 -6.90 -11.74 5.32
C ASN A 10 -8.14 -11.09 4.69
N MET A 11 -8.14 -9.76 4.56
CA MET A 11 -9.20 -8.98 3.93
C MET A 11 -8.60 -7.70 3.33
N THR A 12 -9.26 -7.15 2.32
CA THR A 12 -8.92 -5.87 1.70
C THR A 12 -9.87 -4.76 2.15
N THR A 13 -9.49 -3.52 1.88
CA THR A 13 -10.32 -2.33 2.11
C THR A 13 -10.24 -1.44 0.89
N GLU A 14 -11.37 -1.22 0.24
CA GLU A 14 -11.45 -0.34 -0.93
C GLU A 14 -11.24 1.12 -0.51
N LEU A 15 -10.39 1.83 -1.26
CA LEU A 15 -10.12 3.25 -1.08
C LEU A 15 -10.46 4.03 -2.34
N ASP A 16 -10.97 5.23 -2.14
CA ASP A 16 -11.07 6.24 -3.19
C ASP A 16 -9.73 6.92 -3.46
N LEU A 17 -9.70 7.81 -4.46
CA LEU A 17 -8.48 8.52 -4.86
C LEU A 17 -7.88 9.33 -3.71
N GLU A 18 -8.70 10.01 -2.91
CA GLU A 18 -8.20 10.84 -1.80
C GLU A 18 -7.56 9.97 -0.71
N GLY A 19 -8.22 8.87 -0.34
CA GLY A 19 -7.69 7.90 0.61
C GLY A 19 -6.39 7.27 0.12
N MET A 20 -6.33 6.92 -1.17
CA MET A 20 -5.15 6.32 -1.77
C MET A 20 -3.97 7.30 -1.84
N GLN A 21 -4.19 8.57 -2.22
CA GLN A 21 -3.14 9.60 -2.21
C GLN A 21 -2.56 9.84 -0.82
N LYS A 22 -3.41 9.85 0.23
CA LYS A 22 -2.94 9.98 1.62
C LYS A 22 -2.16 8.75 2.05
N LEU A 23 -2.64 7.57 1.70
CA LEU A 23 -1.98 6.30 2.04
C LEU A 23 -0.62 6.19 1.34
N MET A 24 -0.51 6.54 0.06
CA MET A 24 0.77 6.53 -0.66
C MET A 24 1.79 7.46 -0.01
N LYS A 25 1.40 8.69 0.35
CA LYS A 25 2.30 9.61 1.09
C LYS A 25 2.74 9.06 2.45
N LEU A 26 1.85 8.34 3.14
CA LEU A 26 2.20 7.69 4.41
C LEU A 26 3.17 6.53 4.18
N VAL A 27 2.93 5.71 3.15
CA VAL A 27 3.84 4.60 2.79
C VAL A 27 5.20 5.16 2.43
N GLU A 28 5.29 6.17 1.58
CA GLU A 28 6.53 6.86 1.22
C GLU A 28 7.28 7.36 2.47
N ALA A 29 6.59 8.09 3.35
CA ALA A 29 7.21 8.60 4.58
C ALA A 29 7.72 7.49 5.52
N LEU A 30 7.10 6.30 5.50
CA LEU A 30 7.56 5.15 6.27
C LEU A 30 8.72 4.40 5.57
N GLU A 31 8.76 4.38 4.24
CA GLU A 31 9.84 3.73 3.49
C GLU A 31 11.13 4.56 3.48
N ASP A 32 11.03 5.88 3.70
CA ASP A 32 12.18 6.78 3.84
C ASP A 32 12.95 6.62 5.18
N ASP A 33 12.38 5.91 6.15
CA ASP A 33 12.98 5.66 7.46
C ASP A 33 13.91 4.42 7.40
N ASP A 34 15.18 4.59 7.78
CA ASP A 34 16.20 3.54 7.71
C ASP A 34 15.98 2.40 8.72
N ASP A 35 15.19 2.64 9.77
CA ASP A 35 14.77 1.61 10.73
C ASP A 35 13.59 0.77 10.22
N ILE A 36 12.87 1.22 9.18
CA ILE A 36 11.71 0.52 8.64
C ILE A 36 12.13 -0.47 7.55
N GLN A 37 11.97 -1.76 7.86
CA GLN A 37 12.37 -2.84 6.95
C GLN A 37 11.32 -3.19 5.88
N ARG A 38 10.02 -3.03 6.19
CA ARG A 38 8.93 -3.38 5.27
C ARG A 38 7.59 -2.78 5.69
N VAL A 39 6.91 -2.15 4.74
CA VAL A 39 5.50 -1.73 4.89
C VAL A 39 4.59 -2.78 4.24
N THR A 40 3.42 -3.06 4.85
CA THR A 40 2.39 -3.95 4.29
C THR A 40 1.04 -3.29 4.47
N THR A 41 0.29 -3.17 3.39
CA THR A 41 -1.03 -2.54 3.38
C THR A 41 -2.08 -3.55 2.90
N ASN A 42 -3.35 -3.24 3.16
CA ASN A 42 -4.49 -4.06 2.74
C ASN A 42 -5.48 -3.27 1.86
N PHE A 43 -5.02 -2.19 1.22
CA PHE A 43 -5.90 -1.39 0.38
C PHE A 43 -6.21 -2.12 -0.93
N GLU A 44 -7.32 -1.75 -1.52
CA GLU A 44 -7.73 -2.09 -2.87
C GLU A 44 -8.23 -0.81 -3.54
N ALA A 45 -7.94 -0.62 -4.81
CA ALA A 45 -8.36 0.54 -5.58
C ALA A 45 -8.88 0.08 -6.94
N SER A 46 -9.91 0.74 -7.45
CA SER A 46 -10.42 0.45 -8.79
C SER A 46 -9.41 0.88 -9.86
N ASP A 47 -9.50 0.30 -11.06
CA ASP A 47 -8.64 0.64 -12.19
C ASP A 47 -8.69 2.15 -12.50
N GLU A 48 -9.88 2.77 -12.42
CA GLU A 48 -10.07 4.21 -12.62
C GLU A 48 -9.29 5.07 -11.61
N VAL A 49 -9.21 4.63 -10.35
CA VAL A 49 -8.44 5.33 -9.30
C VAL A 49 -6.95 5.14 -9.52
N LEU A 50 -6.51 3.93 -9.91
CA LEU A 50 -5.11 3.63 -10.21
C LEU A 50 -4.58 4.40 -11.42
N GLU A 51 -5.42 4.63 -12.44
CA GLU A 51 -5.07 5.43 -13.62
C GLU A 51 -4.84 6.93 -13.31
N GLN A 52 -5.30 7.41 -12.15
CA GLN A 52 -5.21 8.81 -11.72
C GLN A 52 -4.05 9.10 -10.75
N LEU A 53 -3.29 8.08 -10.35
CA LEU A 53 -2.11 8.18 -9.48
C LEU A 53 -0.83 8.35 -10.30
#